data_AF-A0A950VHY1-F1
#
_entry.id   AF-A0A950VHY1-F1
#
_cell.length_a   1.000
_cell.length_b   1.000
_cell.length_c   1.000
_cell.angle_alpha   90.00
_cell.angle_beta   90.00
_cell.angle_gamma   90.00
#
_symmetry.space_group_name_H-M   'P 1'
#
loop_
_entity.id
_entity.type
_entity.pdbx_description
1 polymer ?
#
loop_
_entity_poly.entity_id
_entity_poly.type
_entity_poly.pdbx_seq_one_letter_code
_entity_poly.pdbx_strand_id
1 'polypeptide(L)'
;MTQENRFRLADGLWFLVILILAFGARAWYLHACAKDGQGEGPLQVQETSLGGLVLLPGRTTESLESLPSRSLYPWLLDRLEAKTQDPESAGRWTRWIQAGLGALTAALYCLLAGRVLGSRWVGLVAGLLAAVYPFWIINTAELHDGVLATFLLAAALFLGGVGNQAG
;
A
#
# COMPACT_ATOMS: atom_id res chain seq x y z
N MET A 1 -6.49 -39.01 8.15
CA MET A 1 -5.75 -37.76 8.44
C MET A 1 -4.69 -37.59 7.38
N THR A 2 -5.05 -37.04 6.23
CA THR A 2 -4.13 -36.83 5.10
C THR A 2 -3.39 -35.52 5.30
N GLN A 3 -2.10 -35.63 5.63
CA GLN A 3 -1.14 -34.53 5.54
C GLN A 3 -1.07 -34.05 4.09
N GLU A 4 -1.74 -32.95 3.77
CA GLU A 4 -1.42 -32.15 2.59
C GLU A 4 -1.43 -30.67 2.96
N ASN A 5 -0.32 -30.16 3.50
CA ASN A 5 -0.11 -28.72 3.64
C ASN A 5 1.38 -28.33 3.42
N ARG A 6 2.01 -28.96 2.43
CA ARG A 6 3.27 -28.42 1.89
C ARG A 6 2.90 -27.37 0.86
N PHE A 7 3.41 -26.15 1.06
CA PHE A 7 3.38 -25.06 0.09
C PHE A 7 3.63 -25.64 -1.31
N ARG A 8 2.59 -25.72 -2.14
CA ARG A 8 2.75 -26.30 -3.47
C ARG A 8 3.41 -25.24 -4.34
N LEU A 9 4.28 -25.67 -5.25
CA LEU A 9 4.94 -24.78 -6.21
C LEU A 9 3.90 -23.97 -7.02
N ALA A 10 2.71 -24.55 -7.22
CA ALA A 10 1.55 -23.87 -7.79
C ALA A 10 1.07 -22.64 -6.99
N ASP A 11 1.14 -22.67 -5.66
CA ASP A 11 0.69 -21.54 -4.83
C ASP A 11 1.69 -20.38 -4.93
N GLY A 12 3.00 -20.69 -5.07
CA GLY A 12 4.03 -19.71 -5.39
C GLY A 12 3.86 -19.08 -6.78
N LEU A 13 3.47 -19.89 -7.78
CA LEU A 13 3.18 -19.38 -9.13
C LEU A 13 2.00 -18.41 -9.11
N TRP A 14 0.90 -18.75 -8.43
CA TRP A 14 -0.26 -17.85 -8.30
C TRP A 14 0.10 -16.57 -7.57
N PHE A 15 0.88 -16.66 -6.50
CA PHE A 15 1.40 -15.49 -5.80
C PHE A 15 2.17 -14.56 -6.74
N LEU A 16 3.08 -15.10 -7.56
CA LEU A 16 3.85 -14.30 -8.52
C LEU A 16 2.96 -13.66 -9.60
N VAL A 17 1.96 -14.39 -10.10
CA VAL A 17 1.02 -13.84 -11.09
C VAL A 17 0.24 -12.67 -10.51
N ILE A 18 -0.32 -12.81 -9.31
CA ILE A 18 -1.04 -11.72 -8.64
C ILE A 18 -0.10 -10.55 -8.34
N LEU A 19 1.12 -10.83 -7.89
CA LEU A 19 2.11 -9.80 -7.59
C LEU A 19 2.46 -8.97 -8.85
N ILE A 20 2.72 -9.63 -9.97
CA ILE A 20 3.05 -8.96 -11.25
C ILE A 20 1.85 -8.14 -11.74
N LEU A 21 0.64 -8.69 -11.69
CA LEU A 21 -0.58 -7.97 -12.11
C LEU A 21 -0.85 -6.76 -11.22
N ALA A 22 -0.75 -6.93 -9.90
CA ALA A 22 -0.99 -5.87 -8.93
C ALA A 22 0.06 -4.76 -9.00
N PHE A 23 1.33 -5.12 -9.16
CA PHE A 23 2.42 -4.17 -9.34
C PHE A 23 2.30 -3.48 -10.70
N GLY A 24 2.02 -4.23 -11.77
CA GLY A 24 1.83 -3.70 -13.11
C GLY A 24 0.69 -2.69 -13.19
N ALA A 25 -0.47 -2.97 -12.58
CA ALA A 25 -1.59 -2.03 -12.54
C ALA A 25 -1.24 -0.72 -11.82
N ARG A 26 -0.52 -0.80 -10.70
CA ARG A 26 -0.08 0.38 -9.93
C ARG A 26 1.03 1.15 -10.65
N ALA A 27 2.00 0.45 -11.23
CA ALA A 27 3.07 1.04 -12.02
C ALA A 27 2.53 1.74 -13.27
N TRP A 28 1.59 1.11 -13.97
CA TRP A 28 0.89 1.69 -15.11
C TRP A 28 0.17 2.98 -14.70
N TYR A 29 -0.54 2.98 -13.57
CA TYR A 29 -1.19 4.18 -13.06
C TYR A 29 -0.18 5.29 -12.70
N LEU A 30 0.92 4.96 -12.00
CA LEU A 30 1.96 5.94 -11.69
C LEU A 30 2.60 6.54 -12.95
N HIS A 31 2.81 5.73 -13.98
CA HIS A 31 3.35 6.18 -15.25
C HIS A 31 2.35 7.07 -16.01
N ALA A 32 1.12 6.58 -16.21
CA ALA A 32 0.10 7.22 -17.03
C ALA A 32 -0.52 8.46 -16.36
N CYS A 33 -0.75 8.41 -15.05
CA CYS A 33 -1.50 9.45 -14.32
C CYS A 33 -0.62 10.36 -13.46
N ALA A 34 0.56 9.89 -13.01
CA ALA A 34 1.42 10.64 -12.11
C ALA A 34 2.76 11.08 -12.73
N LYS A 35 2.90 11.05 -14.07
CA LYS A 35 4.14 11.41 -14.81
C LYS A 35 5.37 10.73 -14.18
N ASP A 36 5.40 9.41 -14.18
CA ASP A 36 6.46 8.61 -13.52
C ASP A 36 6.58 8.83 -12.00
N GLY A 37 5.46 9.19 -11.37
CA GLY A 37 5.44 9.53 -9.95
C GLY A 37 6.15 10.84 -9.62
N GLN A 38 6.26 11.79 -10.55
CA GLN A 38 6.68 13.17 -10.26
C GLN A 38 5.50 14.08 -9.93
N GLY A 39 4.33 13.86 -10.54
CA GLY A 39 3.14 14.68 -10.30
C GLY A 39 2.49 14.39 -8.94
N GLU A 40 1.96 15.42 -8.31
CA GLU A 40 0.94 15.25 -7.28
C GLU A 40 -0.28 14.59 -7.96
N GLY A 41 -0.82 13.52 -7.36
CA GLY A 41 -1.84 12.68 -7.98
C GLY A 41 -3.06 13.46 -8.49
N PRO A 42 -3.82 12.92 -9.46
CA PRO A 42 -4.96 13.62 -10.06
C PRO A 42 -6.09 13.89 -9.06
N LEU A 43 -6.16 13.08 -8.00
CA LEU A 43 -6.92 13.36 -6.79
C LEU A 43 -5.90 13.87 -5.78
N GLN A 44 -5.88 15.18 -5.59
CA GLN A 44 -5.56 15.69 -4.26
C GLN A 44 -6.89 15.67 -3.55
N VAL A 45 -7.04 14.78 -2.56
CA VAL A 45 -8.06 15.00 -1.54
C VAL A 45 -7.81 16.42 -1.09
N GLN A 46 -8.74 17.32 -1.42
CA GLN A 46 -8.74 18.67 -0.90
C GLN A 46 -8.63 18.47 0.59
N GLU A 47 -7.43 18.63 1.15
CA GLU A 47 -7.27 18.91 2.55
C GLU A 47 -8.18 20.10 2.73
N THR A 48 -9.34 19.80 3.29
CA THR A 48 -10.40 20.76 3.49
C THR A 48 -9.71 21.78 4.35
N SER A 49 -9.29 22.87 3.72
CA SER A 49 -8.59 23.94 4.36
C SER A 49 -9.61 24.43 5.37
N LEU A 50 -9.43 23.95 6.60
CA LEU A 50 -10.15 24.39 7.78
C LEU A 50 -9.89 25.88 8.04
N GLY A 51 -9.18 26.58 7.15
CA GLY A 51 -9.17 28.03 7.01
C GLY A 51 -10.43 28.64 6.39
N GLY A 52 -11.37 27.84 5.86
CA GLY A 52 -12.69 28.30 5.39
C GLY A 52 -13.81 28.19 6.45
N LEU A 53 -13.52 27.63 7.63
CA LEU A 53 -14.43 27.67 8.76
C LEU A 53 -14.30 29.06 9.40
N VAL A 54 -15.23 29.94 9.02
CA VAL A 54 -15.57 31.22 9.65
C VAL A 54 -14.93 31.36 11.04
N LEU A 55 -13.84 32.13 11.07
CA LEU A 55 -13.13 32.53 12.27
C LEU A 55 -14.14 33.06 13.31
N LEU A 56 -14.24 32.35 14.44
CA LEU A 56 -14.61 32.99 15.69
C LEU A 56 -13.54 34.08 15.97
N PRO A 57 -13.92 35.35 16.09
CA PRO A 57 -12.95 36.43 16.30
C PRO A 57 -12.31 36.27 17.69
N GLY A 58 -10.99 36.06 17.74
CA GLY A 58 -10.23 36.17 18.99
C GLY A 58 -9.19 35.08 19.28
N ARG A 59 -8.93 34.12 18.39
CA ARG A 59 -7.86 33.12 18.59
C ARG A 59 -6.73 33.35 17.59
N THR A 60 -5.58 33.79 18.09
CA THR A 60 -4.34 34.02 17.35
C THR A 60 -3.97 32.81 16.51
N THR A 61 -3.92 33.02 15.20
CA THR A 61 -3.53 32.09 14.14
C THR A 61 -2.00 31.97 14.06
N GLU A 62 -1.35 31.68 15.18
CA GLU A 62 0.06 31.30 15.18
C GLU A 62 0.14 29.81 15.52
N SER A 63 0.80 29.04 14.64
CA SER A 63 1.31 27.68 14.88
C SER A 63 0.45 26.44 14.57
N LEU A 64 -0.61 26.52 13.75
CA LEU A 64 -1.22 25.30 13.16
C LEU A 64 -0.90 25.09 11.67
N GLU A 65 -0.23 26.05 11.02
CA GLU A 65 0.09 26.05 9.58
C GLU A 65 1.35 25.21 9.22
N SER A 66 1.94 24.51 10.19
CA SER A 66 3.17 23.74 9.97
C SER A 66 3.17 22.39 10.68
N LEU A 67 2.01 21.78 10.91
CA LEU A 67 2.03 20.34 11.06
C LEU A 67 2.45 19.83 9.68
N PRO A 68 3.67 19.27 9.53
CA PRO A 68 4.01 18.63 8.29
C PRO A 68 2.89 17.63 8.05
N SER A 69 2.42 17.47 6.82
CA SER A 69 1.69 16.29 6.39
C SER A 69 2.62 15.10 6.68
N ARG A 70 2.66 14.68 7.95
CA ARG A 70 3.65 13.79 8.53
C ARG A 70 3.21 12.44 8.08
N SER A 71 3.75 12.00 6.95
CA SER A 71 3.89 10.58 6.67
C SER A 71 4.26 9.86 7.96
N LEU A 72 3.53 8.82 8.36
CA LEU A 72 3.70 8.13 9.65
C LEU A 72 5.07 7.46 9.81
N TYR A 73 5.94 7.54 8.81
CA TYR A 73 7.27 6.92 8.78
C TYR A 73 8.38 7.94 8.50
N PRO A 74 8.54 8.99 9.33
CA PRO A 74 9.59 9.99 9.15
C PRO A 74 10.97 9.35 9.12
N TRP A 75 11.20 8.33 9.96
CA TRP A 75 12.44 7.55 9.97
C TRP A 75 12.76 6.85 8.63
N LEU A 76 11.73 6.46 7.86
CA LEU A 76 11.90 5.79 6.58
C LEU A 76 12.27 6.82 5.51
N LEU A 77 11.61 7.97 5.54
CA LEU A 77 11.96 9.10 4.67
C LEU A 77 13.37 9.61 4.98
N ASP A 78 13.71 9.81 6.25
CA ASP A 78 15.06 10.21 6.67
C ASP A 78 16.12 9.22 6.17
N ARG A 79 15.83 7.91 6.21
CA ARG A 79 16.71 6.86 5.67
C ARG A 79 16.81 6.89 4.14
N LEU A 80 15.71 7.17 3.44
CA LEU A 80 15.68 7.28 1.99
C LEU A 80 16.40 8.54 1.50
N GLU A 81 16.18 9.67 2.17
CA GLU A 81 16.82 10.95 1.93
C GLU A 81 18.31 10.91 2.25
N ALA A 82 18.70 10.30 3.38
CA ALA A 82 20.11 10.07 3.68
C ALA A 82 20.83 9.24 2.60
N LYS A 83 20.09 8.39 1.87
CA LYS A 83 20.63 7.56 0.79
C LYS A 83 20.49 8.20 -0.59
N THR A 84 19.60 9.17 -0.75
CA THR A 84 19.25 9.80 -2.02
C THR A 84 19.57 11.28 -1.91
N GLN A 85 20.69 11.73 -2.49
CA GLN A 85 21.15 13.12 -2.43
C GLN A 85 20.17 14.16 -3.03
N ASP A 86 19.07 13.71 -3.62
CA ASP A 86 18.08 14.54 -4.30
C ASP A 86 16.68 14.36 -3.68
N PRO A 87 16.07 15.42 -3.10
CA PRO A 87 14.76 15.34 -2.46
C PRO A 87 13.61 15.00 -3.42
N GLU A 88 13.70 15.38 -4.70
CA GLU A 88 12.67 15.02 -5.68
C GLU A 88 12.68 13.51 -5.96
N SER A 89 13.87 12.92 -6.00
CA SER A 89 14.06 11.49 -6.17
C SER A 89 13.51 10.69 -4.97
N ALA A 90 13.60 11.22 -3.75
CA ALA A 90 13.06 10.57 -2.55
C ALA A 90 11.53 10.39 -2.63
N GLY A 91 10.79 11.43 -3.05
CA GLY A 91 9.34 11.35 -3.23
C GLY A 91 8.92 10.32 -4.28
N ARG A 92 9.66 10.25 -5.38
CA ARG A 92 9.46 9.24 -6.43
C ARG A 92 9.64 7.82 -5.88
N TRP A 93 10.76 7.57 -5.17
CA TRP A 93 11.04 6.25 -4.60
C TRP A 93 9.98 5.80 -3.59
N THR A 94 9.47 6.71 -2.77
CA THR A 94 8.40 6.41 -1.81
C THR A 94 7.15 5.90 -2.50
N ARG A 95 6.72 6.53 -3.60
CA ARG A 95 5.56 6.08 -4.41
C ARG A 95 5.77 4.68 -4.98
N TRP A 96 6.97 4.40 -5.51
CA TRP A 96 7.32 3.07 -6.02
C TRP A 96 7.37 2.00 -4.94
N ILE A 97 7.91 2.31 -3.76
CA ILE A 97 7.91 1.41 -2.60
C ILE A 97 6.48 1.12 -2.15
N GLN A 98 5.62 2.14 -2.06
CA GLN A 98 4.21 1.97 -1.72
C GLN A 98 3.46 1.13 -2.77
N ALA A 99 3.71 1.33 -4.05
CA ALA A 99 3.16 0.48 -5.11
C ALA A 99 3.58 -0.98 -4.93
N GLY A 100 4.85 -1.23 -4.60
CA GLY A 100 5.38 -2.56 -4.28
C GLY A 100 4.72 -3.19 -3.05
N LEU A 101 4.58 -2.44 -1.95
CA LEU A 101 3.91 -2.89 -0.73
C LEU A 101 2.42 -3.19 -0.96
N GLY A 102 1.72 -2.36 -1.73
CA GLY A 102 0.33 -2.60 -2.11
C GLY A 102 0.16 -3.86 -2.94
N ALA A 103 1.07 -4.11 -3.90
CA ALA A 103 1.07 -5.34 -4.69
C ALA A 103 1.34 -6.58 -3.82
N LEU A 104 2.29 -6.47 -2.89
CA LEU A 104 2.61 -7.54 -1.94
C LEU A 104 1.42 -7.84 -1.02
N THR A 105 0.67 -6.82 -0.61
CA THR A 105 -0.55 -6.97 0.20
C THR A 105 -1.62 -7.77 -0.56
N ALA A 106 -1.87 -7.46 -1.83
CA ALA A 106 -2.81 -8.22 -2.66
C ALA A 106 -2.39 -9.68 -2.83
N ALA A 107 -1.08 -9.93 -3.00
CA ALA A 107 -0.54 -11.27 -3.11
C ALA A 107 -0.65 -12.06 -1.79
N LEU A 108 -0.45 -11.40 -0.64
CA LEU A 108 -0.70 -11.99 0.68
C LEU A 108 -2.18 -12.33 0.89
N TYR A 109 -3.11 -11.47 0.46
CA TYR A 109 -4.54 -11.78 0.52
C TYR A 109 -4.93 -12.97 -0.35
N CYS A 110 -4.32 -13.13 -1.52
CA CYS A 110 -4.51 -14.32 -2.34
C CYS A 110 -4.13 -15.60 -1.59
N LEU A 111 -2.96 -15.60 -0.95
CA LEU A 111 -2.49 -16.75 -0.18
C LEU A 111 -3.34 -17.00 1.07
N LEU A 112 -3.68 -15.95 1.81
CA LEU A 112 -4.47 -16.04 3.02
C LEU A 112 -5.88 -16.58 2.73
N ALA A 113 -6.57 -16.02 1.74
CA ALA A 113 -7.91 -16.48 1.36
C ALA A 113 -7.90 -17.91 0.81
N GLY A 114 -6.90 -18.27 0.00
CA GLY A 114 -6.72 -19.64 -0.48
C GLY A 114 -6.50 -20.64 0.67
N ARG A 115 -5.77 -20.23 1.71
CA ARG A 115 -5.47 -21.06 2.88
C ARG A 115 -6.64 -21.19 3.84
N VAL A 116 -7.35 -20.10 4.12
CA VAL A 116 -8.49 -20.07 5.06
C VAL A 116 -9.70 -20.79 4.48
N LEU A 117 -9.97 -20.63 3.18
CA LEU A 117 -11.17 -21.17 2.54
C LEU A 117 -10.94 -22.51 1.82
N GLY A 118 -9.69 -23.00 1.81
CA GLY A 118 -9.33 -24.25 1.14
C GLY A 118 -9.52 -24.24 -0.39
N SER A 119 -9.79 -23.06 -0.98
CA SER A 119 -10.09 -22.91 -2.40
C SER A 119 -9.19 -21.89 -3.06
N ARG A 120 -8.36 -22.38 -4.00
CA ARG A 120 -7.43 -21.54 -4.78
C ARG A 120 -8.14 -20.48 -5.61
N TRP A 121 -9.32 -20.82 -6.14
CA TRP A 121 -10.12 -19.89 -6.93
C TRP A 121 -10.58 -18.69 -6.10
N VAL A 122 -10.97 -18.92 -4.85
CA VAL A 122 -11.39 -17.82 -3.97
C VAL A 122 -10.19 -16.95 -3.61
N GLY A 123 -9.03 -17.55 -3.34
CA GLY A 123 -7.78 -16.82 -3.15
C GLY A 123 -7.43 -15.94 -4.35
N LEU A 124 -7.44 -16.52 -5.55
CA LEU A 124 -7.15 -15.82 -6.80
C LEU A 124 -8.12 -14.65 -7.03
N VAL A 125 -9.42 -14.87 -6.86
CA VAL A 125 -10.43 -13.82 -7.04
C VAL A 125 -10.23 -12.71 -6.00
N ALA A 126 -9.98 -13.05 -4.73
CA ALA A 126 -9.71 -12.05 -3.69
C ALA A 126 -8.44 -11.24 -4.01
N GLY A 127 -7.36 -11.91 -4.44
CA GLY A 127 -6.12 -11.27 -4.85
C GLY A 127 -6.29 -10.36 -6.06
N LEU A 128 -7.01 -10.81 -7.09
CA LEU A 128 -7.30 -10.01 -8.28
C LEU A 128 -8.17 -8.81 -7.93
N LEU A 129 -9.26 -8.99 -7.19
CA LEU A 129 -10.12 -7.88 -6.77
C LEU A 129 -9.31 -6.84 -5.98
N ALA A 130 -8.46 -7.27 -5.05
CA ALA A 130 -7.55 -6.37 -4.32
C ALA A 130 -6.48 -5.71 -5.22
N ALA A 131 -6.04 -6.41 -6.26
CA ALA A 131 -5.07 -5.90 -7.22
C ALA A 131 -5.64 -4.77 -8.08
N VAL A 132 -6.88 -4.90 -8.55
CA VAL A 132 -7.55 -3.95 -9.46
C VAL A 132 -8.46 -2.94 -8.74
N TYR A 133 -8.57 -3.01 -7.40
CA TYR A 133 -9.45 -2.12 -6.65
C TYR A 133 -9.01 -0.65 -6.81
N PRO A 134 -9.83 0.22 -7.44
CA PRO A 134 -9.39 1.56 -7.86
C PRO A 134 -8.88 2.43 -6.71
N PHE A 135 -9.57 2.41 -5.57
CA PHE A 135 -9.16 3.19 -4.41
C PHE A 135 -7.80 2.76 -3.85
N TRP A 136 -7.45 1.48 -3.95
CA TRP A 136 -6.12 1.02 -3.53
C TRP A 136 -5.01 1.47 -4.48
N ILE A 137 -5.32 1.61 -5.76
CA ILE A 137 -4.39 2.12 -6.77
C ILE A 137 -4.21 3.64 -6.60
N ILE A 138 -5.30 4.37 -6.37
CA ILE A 138 -5.26 5.82 -6.14
C ILE A 138 -4.51 6.14 -4.85
N ASN A 139 -4.80 5.44 -3.74
CA ASN A 139 -4.13 5.66 -2.46
C ASN A 139 -2.61 5.43 -2.52
N THR A 140 -2.11 4.57 -3.42
CA THR A 140 -0.65 4.39 -3.61
C THR A 140 0.03 5.60 -4.25
N ALA A 141 -0.70 6.47 -4.95
CA ALA A 141 -0.16 7.71 -5.50
C ALA A 141 -0.19 8.87 -4.50
N GLU A 142 -1.15 8.86 -3.57
CA GLU A 142 -1.41 9.93 -2.59
C GLU A 142 -0.52 9.87 -1.34
N LEU A 143 0.51 9.01 -1.32
CA LEU A 143 1.38 8.81 -0.14
C LEU A 143 0.63 8.51 1.17
N HIS A 144 -0.56 7.93 1.09
CA HIS A 144 -1.37 7.68 2.29
C HIS A 144 -0.80 6.54 3.15
N ASP A 145 -0.81 6.75 4.47
CA ASP A 145 -0.34 5.80 5.49
C ASP A 145 -1.08 4.45 5.51
N GLY A 146 -2.27 4.40 4.90
CA GLY A 146 -3.09 3.20 4.83
C GLY A 146 -2.37 2.00 4.22
N VAL A 147 -1.47 2.21 3.24
CA VAL A 147 -0.82 1.11 2.50
C VAL A 147 0.08 0.27 3.41
N LEU A 148 0.93 0.91 4.23
CA LEU A 148 1.81 0.17 5.13
C LEU A 148 1.01 -0.50 6.25
N ALA A 149 0.01 0.20 6.81
CA ALA A 149 -0.88 -0.38 7.81
C ALA A 149 -1.59 -1.65 7.29
N THR A 150 -2.14 -1.60 6.07
CA THR A 150 -2.79 -2.76 5.45
C THR A 150 -1.80 -3.88 5.15
N PHE A 151 -0.58 -3.54 4.74
CA PHE A 151 0.48 -4.52 4.51
C PHE A 151 0.88 -5.24 5.80
N LEU A 152 1.16 -4.48 6.86
CA LEU A 152 1.54 -5.05 8.17
C LEU A 152 0.42 -5.92 8.75
N LEU A 153 -0.83 -5.49 8.61
CA LEU A 153 -1.98 -6.30 9.00
C LEU A 153 -2.05 -7.60 8.20
N ALA A 154 -1.93 -7.55 6.87
CA ALA A 154 -1.93 -8.73 6.02
C ALA A 154 -0.77 -9.68 6.36
N ALA A 155 0.43 -9.14 6.62
CA ALA A 155 1.60 -9.90 7.03
C ALA A 155 1.39 -10.56 8.39
N ALA A 156 0.84 -9.84 9.37
CA ALA A 156 0.54 -10.38 10.70
C ALA A 156 -0.49 -11.52 10.62
N LEU A 157 -1.56 -11.35 9.85
CA LEU A 157 -2.56 -12.39 9.63
C LEU A 157 -1.97 -13.61 8.92
N PHE A 158 -1.13 -13.38 7.91
CA PHE A 158 -0.45 -14.46 7.20
C PHE A 158 0.50 -15.24 8.12
N LEU A 159 1.38 -14.55 8.86
CA LEU A 159 2.32 -15.16 9.80
C LEU A 159 1.60 -15.90 10.93
N GLY A 160 0.53 -15.32 11.48
CA GLY A 160 -0.31 -15.98 12.48
C GLY A 160 -0.98 -17.26 11.95
N GLY A 161 -1.49 -17.22 10.71
CA GLY A 161 -2.04 -18.40 10.03
C GLY A 161 -1.00 -19.46 9.65
N VAL A 162 0.27 -19.09 9.52
CA VAL A 162 1.38 -20.05 9.37
C VAL A 162 1.73 -20.68 10.72
N GLY A 163 1.84 -19.87 11.78
CA GLY A 163 2.15 -20.34 13.13
C GLY A 163 1.14 -21.34 13.68
N ASN A 164 -0.16 -21.10 13.47
CA ASN A 164 -1.23 -21.99 13.93
C ASN A 164 -1.25 -23.37 13.24
N GLN A 165 -0.50 -23.58 12.16
CA GLN A 165 -0.41 -24.89 11.48
C GLN A 165 0.87 -25.65 11.83
N ALA A 166 1.82 -25.00 12.51
CA ALA A 166 3.09 -25.60 12.89
C ALA A 166 3.10 -26.15 14.33
N GLY A 167 2.12 -25.76 15.16
CA GLY A 167 1.91 -26.28 16.52
C GLY A 167 0.65 -27.15 16.59
#